data_AF-A0A9D1LPB0-F1
#
_entry.id   AF-A0A9D1LPB0-F1
#
_cell.length_a   1.000
_cell.length_b   1.000
_cell.length_c   1.000
_cell.angle_alpha   90.00
_cell.angle_beta   90.00
_cell.angle_gamma   90.00
#
_symmetry.space_group_name_H-M   'P 1'
#
loop_
_entity.id
_entity.type
_entity.pdbx_description
1 polymer ?
#
loop_
_entity_poly.entity_id
_entity_poly.type
_entity_poly.pdbx_seq_one_letter_code
_entity_poly.pdbx_strand_id
1 'polypeptide(L)' 'METKAKKYRCTVCGAIVTPNPDGSCPLCGAPFELLVPVDDDGNDIVE' A
#
# COMPACT_ATOMS: atom_id res chain seq x y z
N MET A 1 -7.32 15.72 14.16
CA MET A 1 -6.18 14.88 13.76
C MET A 1 -6.74 13.80 12.86
N GLU A 2 -6.72 14.01 11.55
CA GLU A 2 -7.23 13.03 10.60
C GLU A 2 -6.15 11.97 10.42
N THR A 3 -6.33 10.82 11.05
CA THR A 3 -5.45 9.67 10.91
C THR A 3 -5.68 9.08 9.52
N LYS A 4 -5.09 9.71 8.50
CA LYS A 4 -5.14 9.23 7.13
C LYS A 4 -4.44 7.88 7.10
N ALA A 5 -5.21 6.80 6.97
CA ALA A 5 -4.64 5.47 6.81
C ALA A 5 -3.73 5.49 5.56
N LYS A 6 -2.42 5.30 5.76
CA LYS A 6 -1.45 5.27 4.67
C LYS A 6 -1.87 4.15 3.70
N LYS A 7 -2.12 4.51 2.45
CA LYS A 7 -2.48 3.58 1.38
C LYS A 7 -1.22 3.15 0.65
N TYR A 8 -1.22 1.93 0.15
CA TYR A 8 -0.09 1.36 -0.58
C TYR A 8 -0.59 0.65 -1.83
N ARG A 9 0.04 0.88 -2.98
CA ARG A 9 -0.18 0.13 -4.20
C ARG A 9 0.67 -1.13 -4.19
N CYS A 10 0.03 -2.28 -4.24
CA CYS A 10 0.73 -3.55 -4.43
C CYS A 10 1.20 -3.66 -5.89
N THR A 11 2.50 -3.85 -6.10
CA THR A 11 3.07 -4.03 -7.46
C THR A 11 2.80 -5.42 -8.04
N VAL A 12 2.41 -6.38 -7.20
CA VAL A 12 2.09 -7.76 -7.62
C VAL A 12 0.69 -7.86 -8.21
N CYS A 13 -0.34 -7.34 -7.50
CA CYS A 13 -1.73 -7.40 -7.96
C CYS A 13 -2.26 -6.07 -8.53
N GLY A 14 -1.55 -4.96 -8.33
CA GLY A 14 -1.94 -3.63 -8.81
C GLY A 14 -2.94 -2.88 -7.92
N ALA A 15 -3.43 -3.50 -6.84
CA ALA A 15 -4.45 -2.91 -5.99
C ALA A 15 -3.88 -1.94 -4.95
N ILE A 16 -4.60 -0.84 -4.70
CA ILE A 16 -4.31 0.08 -3.59
C ILE A 16 -5.00 -0.46 -2.32
N VAL A 17 -4.19 -0.86 -1.35
CA VAL A 17 -4.61 -1.50 -0.11
C VAL A 17 -3.95 -0.85 1.10
N THR A 18 -4.57 -1.04 2.25
CA THR A 18 -3.87 -0.85 3.52
C THR A 18 -3.19 -2.17 3.85
N PRO A 19 -1.86 -2.20 4.06
CA PRO A 19 -1.14 -3.42 4.42
C PRO A 19 -1.68 -4.00 5.73
N ASN A 20 -1.55 -5.32 5.86
CA ASN A 20 -1.80 -6.03 7.10
C ASN A 20 -0.87 -5.53 8.23
N PRO A 21 -1.16 -5.86 9.50
CA PRO A 21 -0.26 -5.58 10.61
C PRO A 21 1.16 -6.15 10.42
N ASP A 22 1.29 -7.24 9.66
CA ASP A 22 2.57 -7.86 9.24
C ASP A 22 3.22 -7.17 8.02
N GLY A 23 2.61 -6.12 7.47
CA GLY A 23 3.08 -5.42 6.27
C GLY A 23 2.71 -6.11 4.95
N SER A 24 2.05 -7.27 4.97
CA SER A 24 1.69 -8.00 3.75
C SER A 24 0.43 -7.44 3.05
N CYS A 25 0.33 -7.66 1.74
CA CYS A 25 -0.87 -7.35 0.97
C CYS A 25 -2.04 -8.24 1.42
N PRO A 26 -3.17 -7.68 1.86
CA PRO A 26 -4.35 -8.48 2.24
C PRO A 26 -5.00 -9.23 1.07
N LEU A 27 -4.71 -8.85 -0.19
CA LEU A 27 -5.33 -9.47 -1.37
C LEU A 27 -4.54 -10.67 -1.90
N CYS A 28 -3.22 -10.52 -2.04
CA CYS A 28 -2.37 -11.53 -2.67
C CYS A 28 -1.28 -12.10 -1.74
N GLY A 29 -1.09 -11.53 -0.55
CA GLY A 29 -0.05 -11.94 0.39
C GLY A 29 1.36 -11.43 0.05
N ALA A 30 1.51 -10.53 -0.92
CA ALA A 30 2.81 -9.94 -1.25
C ALA A 30 3.45 -9.26 -0.03
N PRO A 31 4.77 -9.38 0.18
CA PRO A 31 5.48 -8.71 1.27
C PRO A 31 5.47 -7.18 1.10
N PHE A 32 5.66 -6.46 2.20
CA PHE A 32 5.63 -4.99 2.24
C PHE A 32 6.62 -4.33 1.27
N GLU A 33 7.76 -4.97 0.96
CA GLU A 33 8.72 -4.50 -0.04
C GLU A 33 8.14 -4.36 -1.46
N LEU A 34 7.05 -5.09 -1.76
CA LEU A 34 6.32 -4.99 -3.02
C LEU A 34 5.11 -4.04 -2.93
N LEU A 35 4.95 -3.34 -1.81
CA LEU A 35 3.90 -2.34 -1.60
C LEU A 35 4.52 -0.95 -1.66
N VAL A 36 4.17 -0.22 -2.71
CA VAL A 36 4.65 1.16 -2.91
C VAL A 36 3.68 2.10 -2.22
N PRO A 37 4.12 2.96 -1.29
CA PRO A 37 3.25 3.94 -0.68
C PRO A 37 2.68 4.89 -1.74
N VAL A 38 1.40 5.26 -1.57
CA VAL A 38 0.73 6.21 -2.46
C VAL A 38 0.17 7.39 -1.67
N ASP A 39 0.14 8.55 -2.32
CA ASP A 39 -0.63 9.71 -1.85
C ASP A 39 -2.13 9.40 -1.89
N ASP A 40 -2.96 10.28 -1.32
CA ASP A 40 -4.41 10.08 -1.35
C ASP A 40 -5.08 10.30 -2.71
N ASP A 41 -4.34 10.85 -3.69
CA ASP A 41 -4.74 10.83 -5.10
C ASP A 41 -4.44 9.47 -5.76
N GLY A 42 -3.73 8.56 -5.09
CA GLY A 42 -3.38 7.23 -5.59
C GLY A 42 -2.13 7.18 -6.47
N ASN A 43 -1.36 8.28 -6.51
CA ASN A 43 -0.06 8.38 -7.17
C ASN A 43 1.04 7.79 -6.27
N ASP A 44 1.97 7.07 -6.87
CA ASP A 44 3.16 6.56 -6.21
C ASP A 44 4.03 7.69 -5.64
N ILE A 45 4.35 7.61 -4.34
CA ILE A 45 5.37 8.45 -3.72
C ILE A 45 6.71 7.72 -3.76
N VAL A 46 7.24 7.53 -4.97
CA VAL A 46 8.63 7.12 -5.14
C VAL A 46 9.45 8.40 -5.34
N GLU A 47 10.23 8.77 -4.32
CA GLU A 47 11.25 9.82 -4.42
C GLU A 47 12.41 9.39 -5.33
#